data_AF-A0A5J5AB71-F1
#
_entry.id   AF-A0A5J5AB71-F1
#
_cell.length_a   1.000
_cell.length_b   1.000
_cell.length_c   1.000
_cell.angle_alpha   90.00
_cell.angle_beta   90.00
_cell.angle_gamma   90.00
#
_symmetry.space_group_name_H-M   'P 1'
#
loop_
_entity.id
_entity.type
_entity.pdbx_description
1 polymer ?
#
loop_
_entity_poly.entity_id
_entity_poly.type
_entity_poly.pdbx_seq_one_letter_code
_entity_poly.pdbx_strand_id
1 'polypeptide(L)'
;MQNWARASYPSLAQERVMVVNEQAQERGVGLETWDLRDSSSPKHTNFRIPLPSRFCFPQEMSECEQLLRCYCNCRRYIVESTGDLLIVFRYCVEAVDMDGNIIDDMFEYEDSSEPVYGTVRFDVYKLHRQQNKWSYIKSIGDRALFLGINHSLSLSSKDFPELRGNSIYFTDDDLDELRTEETSIGGLDLGIFNLEDNSVKPYYPRGNLQKIIRPPI
;
A
#
# COMPACT_ATOMS: atom_id res chain seq x y z
N MET A 1 -37.18 6.00 28.10
CA MET A 1 -37.78 5.88 26.76
C MET A 1 -36.89 6.65 25.80
N GLN A 2 -36.03 5.97 25.04
CA GLN A 2 -35.46 6.43 23.77
C GLN A 2 -34.62 5.29 23.19
N ASN A 3 -35.28 4.55 22.30
CA ASN A 3 -34.66 3.62 21.35
C ASN A 3 -33.92 4.44 20.30
N TRP A 4 -32.67 4.10 20.04
CA TRP A 4 -31.99 4.50 18.80
C TRP A 4 -31.48 3.25 18.08
N ALA A 5 -32.19 2.97 16.99
CA ALA A 5 -31.77 2.24 15.79
C ALA A 5 -30.97 0.92 15.95
N ARG A 6 -31.71 -0.20 15.89
CA ARG A 6 -31.22 -1.37 15.13
C ARG A 6 -31.03 -0.94 13.67
N ALA A 7 -29.80 -0.62 13.29
CA ALA A 7 -29.41 -0.72 11.90
C ALA A 7 -29.33 -2.22 11.57
N SER A 8 -30.36 -2.73 10.89
CA SER A 8 -30.32 -4.05 10.28
C SER A 8 -29.39 -3.99 9.08
N TYR A 9 -28.12 -4.30 9.29
CA TYR A 9 -27.17 -4.49 8.20
C TYR A 9 -27.63 -5.70 7.35
N PRO A 10 -27.74 -5.56 6.02
CA PRO A 10 -27.84 -6.71 5.13
C PRO A 10 -26.66 -7.65 5.41
N SER A 11 -26.89 -8.96 5.37
CA SER A 11 -25.90 -9.98 5.68
C SER A 11 -24.53 -9.64 5.07
N LEU A 12 -23.59 -9.25 5.92
CA LEU A 12 -22.19 -9.08 5.57
C LEU A 12 -21.77 -10.37 4.88
N ALA A 13 -21.46 -10.31 3.57
CA ALA A 13 -20.64 -11.31 2.95
C ALA A 13 -19.36 -11.34 3.79
N GLN A 14 -19.21 -12.39 4.59
CA GLN A 14 -18.24 -12.47 5.67
C GLN A 14 -16.83 -12.37 5.07
N GLU A 15 -16.24 -11.19 5.15
CA GLU A 15 -14.90 -10.95 4.63
C GLU A 15 -13.88 -11.84 5.35
N ARG A 16 -12.95 -12.39 4.56
CA ARG A 16 -11.76 -13.06 5.05
C ARG A 16 -10.74 -11.97 5.33
N VAL A 17 -10.57 -11.58 6.60
CA VAL A 17 -9.39 -10.81 6.99
C VAL A 17 -8.23 -11.78 7.00
N MET A 18 -7.37 -11.70 5.97
CA MET A 18 -6.13 -12.46 5.91
C MET A 18 -4.94 -11.52 6.05
N VAL A 19 -4.25 -11.63 7.18
CA VAL A 19 -2.93 -11.00 7.36
C VAL A 19 -1.92 -11.92 6.71
N VAL A 20 -1.16 -11.40 5.75
CA VAL A 20 -0.12 -12.15 5.05
C VAL A 20 1.24 -11.60 5.43
N ASN A 21 1.99 -12.34 6.25
CA ASN A 21 3.34 -11.97 6.65
C ASN A 21 4.37 -12.73 5.83
N GLU A 22 5.37 -12.01 5.33
CA GLU A 22 6.55 -12.59 4.71
C GLU A 22 7.59 -12.93 5.77
N GLN A 23 8.09 -14.18 5.75
CA GLN A 23 9.25 -14.58 6.52
C GLN A 23 10.36 -15.07 5.58
N ALA A 24 11.54 -14.47 5.71
CA ALA A 24 12.74 -14.94 5.03
C ALA A 24 13.16 -16.29 5.63
N GLN A 25 13.22 -17.33 4.79
CA GLN A 25 13.70 -18.66 5.18
C GLN A 25 14.79 -19.12 4.21
N GLU A 26 15.67 -20.03 4.66
CA GLU A 26 16.78 -20.58 3.85
C GLU A 26 16.32 -21.21 2.51
N ARG A 27 15.04 -21.56 2.36
CA ARG A 27 14.47 -22.24 1.19
C ARG A 27 13.49 -21.40 0.35
N GLY A 28 13.35 -20.10 0.63
CA GLY A 28 12.43 -19.20 -0.06
C GLY A 28 11.62 -18.33 0.88
N VAL A 29 10.48 -17.82 0.40
CA VAL A 29 9.60 -16.95 1.19
C VAL A 29 8.45 -17.76 1.80
N GLY A 30 8.37 -17.75 3.13
CA GLY A 30 7.23 -18.25 3.87
C GLY A 30 6.13 -17.21 3.92
N LEU A 31 4.89 -17.60 3.65
CA LEU A 31 3.71 -16.77 3.86
C LEU A 31 2.94 -17.36 5.03
N GLU A 32 2.82 -16.58 6.10
CA GLU A 32 1.91 -16.89 7.18
C GLU A 32 0.58 -16.21 6.93
N THR A 33 -0.51 -16.98 6.93
CA THR A 33 -1.86 -16.44 6.79
C THR A 33 -2.66 -16.64 8.07
N TRP A 34 -3.28 -15.56 8.52
CA TRP A 34 -4.16 -15.56 9.68
C TRP A 34 -5.63 -15.46 9.21
N ASP A 35 -6.47 -16.47 9.46
CA ASP A 35 -7.94 -16.35 9.32
C ASP A 35 -8.54 -16.34 10.72
N LEU A 36 -9.01 -15.18 11.18
CA LEU A 36 -9.55 -14.99 12.53
C LEU A 36 -10.81 -15.80 12.83
N ARG A 37 -11.43 -16.41 11.81
CA ARG A 37 -12.63 -17.25 11.95
C ARG A 37 -12.29 -18.74 11.98
N ASP A 38 -11.04 -19.08 11.68
CA ASP A 38 -10.55 -20.45 11.71
C ASP A 38 -9.71 -20.65 12.97
N SER A 39 -10.22 -21.46 13.91
CA SER A 39 -9.48 -21.78 15.14
C SER A 39 -8.18 -22.55 14.90
N SER A 40 -7.95 -23.06 13.67
CA SER A 40 -6.70 -23.67 13.24
C SER A 40 -5.69 -22.68 12.63
N SER A 41 -6.03 -21.40 12.59
CA SER A 41 -5.12 -20.30 12.24
C SER A 41 -4.12 -20.01 13.38
N PRO A 42 -2.88 -19.56 13.10
CA PRO A 42 -2.31 -19.27 11.78
C PRO A 42 -1.94 -20.51 10.97
N LYS A 43 -2.05 -20.39 9.64
CA LYS A 43 -1.55 -21.41 8.70
C LYS A 43 -0.31 -20.89 8.00
N HIS A 44 0.80 -21.61 8.18
CA HIS A 44 2.04 -21.31 7.48
C HIS A 44 2.09 -22.05 6.14
N THR A 45 2.24 -21.31 5.05
CA THR A 45 2.37 -21.87 3.70
C THR A 45 3.71 -21.47 3.10
N ASN A 46 4.52 -22.47 2.73
CA ASN A 46 5.77 -22.22 2.00
C ASN A 46 5.46 -21.85 0.56
N PHE A 47 5.80 -20.62 0.16
CA PHE A 47 5.61 -20.16 -1.20
C PHE A 47 6.87 -20.44 -2.02
N ARG A 48 6.78 -21.45 -2.90
CA ARG A 48 7.91 -21.84 -3.78
C ARG A 48 7.99 -21.05 -5.08
N ILE A 49 7.04 -20.14 -5.31
CA ILE A 49 7.01 -19.28 -6.50
C ILE A 49 7.87 -18.06 -6.19
N PRO A 50 8.94 -17.78 -6.96
CA PRO A 50 9.71 -16.55 -6.79
C PRO A 50 8.81 -15.34 -6.89
N LEU A 51 9.01 -14.39 -5.99
CA LEU A 51 8.27 -13.15 -6.00
C LEU A 51 8.79 -12.28 -7.16
N PRO A 52 7.95 -11.43 -7.77
CA PRO A 52 8.37 -10.59 -8.87
C PRO A 52 9.53 -9.69 -8.38
N SER A 53 10.56 -9.55 -9.21
CA SER A 53 11.62 -8.58 -8.97
C SER A 53 11.05 -7.17 -9.15
N ARG A 54 11.51 -6.19 -8.35
CA ARG A 54 11.18 -4.77 -8.56
C ARG A 54 11.61 -4.23 -9.93
N PHE A 55 12.51 -4.94 -10.62
CA PHE A 55 12.98 -4.64 -11.97
C PHE A 55 12.20 -5.38 -13.07
N CYS A 56 11.15 -6.13 -12.70
CA CYS A 56 10.29 -6.81 -13.67
C CYS A 56 9.22 -5.82 -14.18
N PHE A 57 9.65 -4.86 -14.98
CA PHE A 57 8.76 -3.82 -15.51
C PHE A 57 7.70 -4.41 -16.46
N PRO A 58 6.50 -3.81 -16.54
CA PRO A 58 5.55 -4.13 -17.60
C PRO A 58 6.16 -3.87 -18.99
N GLN A 59 5.66 -4.60 -19.98
CA GLN A 59 6.19 -4.53 -21.36
C GLN A 59 6.07 -3.13 -22.00
N GLU A 60 5.08 -2.35 -21.56
CA GLU A 60 4.85 -0.98 -22.00
C GLU A 60 5.17 -0.02 -20.86
N MET A 61 6.41 0.49 -20.82
CA MET A 61 6.85 1.47 -19.84
C MET A 61 7.86 2.42 -20.47
N SER A 62 7.67 3.73 -20.30
CA SER A 62 8.63 4.74 -20.78
C SER A 62 9.94 4.66 -20.01
N GLU A 63 11.03 5.16 -20.59
CA GLU A 63 12.33 5.22 -19.92
C GLU A 63 12.27 6.06 -18.63
N CYS A 64 11.53 7.18 -18.63
CA CYS A 64 11.31 7.99 -17.44
C CYS A 64 10.63 7.21 -16.30
N GLU A 65 9.60 6.41 -16.62
CA GLU A 65 8.91 5.58 -15.63
C GLU A 65 9.81 4.44 -15.10
N GLN A 66 10.70 3.90 -15.93
CA GLN A 66 11.70 2.92 -15.50
C GLN A 66 12.73 3.56 -14.58
N LEU A 67 13.27 4.72 -14.96
CA LEU A 67 14.26 5.45 -14.15
C LEU A 67 13.67 5.84 -12.80
N LEU A 68 12.44 6.37 -12.77
CA LEU A 68 11.72 6.68 -11.53
C LEU A 68 11.76 5.50 -10.55
N ARG A 69 11.40 4.30 -11.01
CA ARG A 69 11.38 3.08 -10.19
C ARG A 69 12.77 2.59 -9.76
N CYS A 70 13.80 2.89 -10.56
CA CYS A 70 15.18 2.54 -10.23
C CYS A 70 15.76 3.41 -9.10
N TYR A 71 15.41 4.69 -9.08
CA TYR A 71 15.90 5.66 -8.08
C TYR A 71 15.04 5.72 -6.82
N CYS A 72 13.75 5.36 -6.90
CA CYS A 72 12.89 5.34 -5.73
C CYS A 72 13.25 4.23 -4.74
N ASN A 73 13.09 4.54 -3.46
CA ASN A 73 12.93 3.53 -2.42
C ASN A 73 11.69 2.70 -2.71
N CYS A 74 11.78 1.38 -2.53
CA CYS A 74 10.74 0.46 -2.93
C CYS A 74 10.32 -0.42 -1.75
N ARG A 75 9.05 -0.31 -1.36
CA ARG A 75 8.41 -1.15 -0.36
C ARG A 75 7.47 -2.12 -1.04
N ARG A 76 7.21 -3.24 -0.39
CA ARG A 76 6.36 -4.29 -0.95
C ARG A 76 5.34 -4.77 0.06
N TYR A 77 4.12 -4.99 -0.44
CA TYR A 77 3.01 -5.54 0.32
C TYR A 77 2.47 -6.76 -0.42
N ILE A 78 1.92 -7.69 0.35
CA ILE A 78 1.19 -8.83 -0.17
C ILE A 78 -0.25 -8.65 0.26
N VAL A 79 -1.19 -8.76 -0.67
CA VAL A 79 -2.60 -8.51 -0.42
C VAL A 79 -3.41 -9.68 -0.96
N GLU A 80 -4.30 -10.24 -0.15
CA GLU A 80 -5.34 -11.10 -0.70
C GLU A 80 -6.54 -10.26 -1.13
N SER A 81 -7.08 -10.60 -2.31
CA SER A 81 -8.24 -9.93 -2.87
C SER A 81 -9.12 -10.97 -3.57
N THR A 82 -10.23 -11.34 -2.94
CA THR A 82 -11.25 -12.23 -3.53
C THR A 82 -10.69 -13.56 -4.05
N GLY A 83 -9.77 -14.18 -3.30
CA GLY A 83 -9.08 -15.42 -3.64
C GLY A 83 -7.80 -15.24 -4.47
N ASP A 84 -7.59 -14.06 -5.06
CA ASP A 84 -6.37 -13.71 -5.77
C ASP A 84 -5.29 -13.23 -4.79
N LEU A 85 -4.04 -13.57 -5.08
CA LEU A 85 -2.89 -13.03 -4.36
C LEU A 85 -2.26 -11.92 -5.20
N LEU A 86 -2.14 -10.74 -4.61
CA LEU A 86 -1.54 -9.56 -5.20
C LEU A 86 -0.24 -9.22 -4.49
N ILE A 87 0.72 -8.73 -5.25
CA ILE A 87 1.91 -8.06 -4.74
C ILE A 87 1.82 -6.62 -5.19
N VAL A 88 1.97 -5.72 -4.23
CA VAL A 88 1.97 -4.29 -4.48
C VAL A 88 3.35 -3.74 -4.16
N PHE A 89 3.98 -3.09 -5.14
CA PHE A 89 5.17 -2.28 -4.90
C PHE A 89 4.75 -0.83 -4.71
N ARG A 90 5.26 -0.20 -3.65
CA ARG A 90 5.16 1.24 -3.38
C ARG A 90 6.52 1.85 -3.62
N TYR A 91 6.55 2.91 -4.40
CA TYR A 91 7.76 3.67 -4.69
C TYR A 91 7.67 5.02 -4.00
N CYS A 92 8.69 5.31 -3.22
CA CYS A 92 8.80 6.54 -2.44
C CYS A 92 10.14 7.23 -2.71
N VAL A 93 10.15 8.53 -2.49
CA VAL A 93 11.34 9.38 -2.56
C VAL A 93 11.57 10.06 -1.21
N GLU A 94 12.81 10.49 -0.97
CA GLU A 94 13.19 11.16 0.27
C GLU A 94 12.54 12.53 0.41
N ALA A 95 12.33 13.22 -0.71
CA ALA A 95 11.85 14.59 -0.73
C ALA A 95 10.83 14.84 -1.84
N VAL A 96 9.68 15.40 -1.45
CA VAL A 96 8.68 15.97 -2.35
C VAL A 96 8.25 17.35 -1.85
N ASP A 97 7.85 18.20 -2.79
CA ASP A 97 7.35 19.55 -2.50
C ASP A 97 5.90 19.55 -1.96
N MET A 98 5.37 20.75 -1.70
CA MET A 98 3.98 20.92 -1.22
C MET A 98 2.93 20.41 -2.21
N ASP A 99 3.24 20.38 -3.50
CA ASP A 99 2.34 20.00 -4.60
C ASP A 99 2.42 18.51 -4.96
N GLY A 100 3.44 17.78 -4.50
CA GLY A 100 3.64 16.37 -4.88
C GLY A 100 4.85 16.11 -5.76
N ASN A 101 5.56 17.15 -6.21
CA ASN A 101 6.64 16.99 -7.17
C ASN A 101 7.92 16.52 -6.48
N ILE A 102 8.66 15.67 -7.19
CA ILE A 102 9.93 15.10 -6.70
C ILE A 102 10.98 16.19 -6.65
N ILE A 103 11.68 16.27 -5.52
CA ILE A 103 12.82 17.15 -5.33
C ILE A 103 14.09 16.31 -5.52
N ASP A 104 14.80 16.54 -6.62
CA ASP A 104 16.03 15.78 -6.97
C ASP A 104 17.27 16.34 -6.25
N ASP A 105 17.31 17.65 -5.96
CA ASP A 105 18.41 18.31 -5.27
C ASP A 105 17.94 18.95 -3.96
N MET A 106 18.22 18.28 -2.84
CA MET A 106 17.89 18.76 -1.49
C MET A 106 18.64 20.06 -1.10
N PHE A 107 19.67 20.47 -1.86
CA PHE A 107 20.45 21.68 -1.60
C PHE A 107 19.93 22.93 -2.32
N GLU A 108 18.99 22.81 -3.27
CA GLU A 108 18.40 23.94 -4.00
C GLU A 108 17.05 24.42 -3.42
N TYR A 109 16.58 23.80 -2.33
CA TYR A 109 15.33 24.21 -1.69
C TYR A 109 15.50 25.48 -0.85
N GLU A 110 15.14 26.63 -1.44
CA GLU A 110 15.08 27.93 -0.74
C GLU A 110 13.82 28.10 0.12
N ASP A 111 12.86 27.16 0.08
CA ASP A 111 11.67 27.20 0.93
C ASP A 111 11.98 26.70 2.35
N SER A 112 11.46 27.42 3.34
CA SER A 112 11.62 27.15 4.77
C SER A 112 10.89 25.88 5.27
N SER A 113 10.20 25.16 4.38
CA SER A 113 9.57 23.89 4.69
C SER A 113 10.55 22.74 4.47
N GLU A 114 10.79 21.95 5.52
CA GLU A 114 11.57 20.73 5.44
C GLU A 114 10.98 19.79 4.37
N PRO A 115 11.79 19.25 3.44
CA PRO A 115 11.33 18.27 2.48
C PRO A 115 10.74 17.05 3.20
N VAL A 116 9.64 16.53 2.67
CA VAL A 116 8.91 15.43 3.30
C VAL A 116 9.07 14.18 2.45
N TYR A 117 9.24 13.03 3.12
CA TYR A 117 9.13 11.72 2.48
C TYR A 117 7.78 11.57 1.77
N GLY A 118 7.79 10.99 0.57
CA GLY A 118 6.58 10.95 -0.24
C GLY A 118 6.45 9.73 -1.13
N THR A 119 5.22 9.22 -1.20
CA THR A 119 4.82 8.20 -2.17
C THR A 119 4.54 8.83 -3.52
N VAL A 120 5.13 8.27 -4.57
CA VAL A 120 4.99 8.77 -5.95
C VAL A 120 4.32 7.77 -6.87
N ARG A 121 4.43 6.46 -6.59
CA ARG A 121 3.94 5.43 -7.51
C ARG A 121 3.62 4.13 -6.81
N PHE A 122 2.65 3.40 -7.37
CA PHE A 122 2.43 1.99 -7.08
C PHE A 122 2.41 1.15 -8.35
N ASP A 123 2.85 -0.10 -8.20
CA ASP A 123 2.67 -1.17 -9.19
C ASP A 123 2.00 -2.38 -8.55
N VAL A 124 1.08 -3.03 -9.27
CA VAL A 124 0.35 -4.20 -8.77
C VAL A 124 0.61 -5.39 -9.68
N TYR A 125 0.94 -6.52 -9.07
CA TYR A 125 1.17 -7.80 -9.73
C TYR A 125 0.20 -8.83 -9.19
N LYS A 126 -0.51 -9.53 -10.08
CA LYS A 126 -1.38 -10.65 -9.73
C LYS A 126 -0.68 -11.98 -9.99
N LEU A 127 -0.86 -12.93 -9.07
CA LEU A 127 -0.40 -14.29 -9.26
C LEU A 127 -1.39 -15.12 -10.08
N HIS A 128 -0.90 -15.72 -11.15
CA HIS A 128 -1.57 -16.78 -11.90
C HIS A 128 -1.12 -18.14 -11.38
N ARG A 129 -1.82 -18.66 -10.37
CA ARG A 129 -1.47 -19.92 -9.67
C ARG A 129 -1.28 -21.11 -10.62
N GLN A 130 -2.08 -21.20 -11.68
CA GLN A 130 -1.98 -22.29 -12.66
C GLN A 130 -0.66 -22.26 -13.45
N GLN A 131 -0.10 -21.06 -13.64
CA GLN A 131 1.09 -20.83 -14.45
C GLN A 131 2.33 -20.59 -13.58
N ASN A 132 2.16 -20.50 -12.25
CA ASN A 132 3.18 -20.07 -11.29
C ASN A 132 3.91 -18.79 -11.73
N LYS A 133 3.16 -17.80 -12.23
CA LYS A 133 3.70 -16.55 -12.76
C LYS A 133 2.98 -15.33 -12.22
N TRP A 134 3.72 -14.26 -12.05
CA TRP A 134 3.21 -12.94 -11.71
C TRP A 134 3.05 -12.11 -12.98
N SER A 135 1.96 -11.35 -13.09
CA SER A 135 1.77 -10.39 -14.17
C SER A 135 1.39 -9.03 -13.61
N TYR A 136 1.98 -7.97 -14.15
CA TYR A 136 1.55 -6.61 -13.89
C TYR A 136 0.09 -6.42 -14.32
N ILE A 137 -0.70 -5.73 -13.49
CA ILE A 137 -2.08 -5.37 -13.79
C ILE A 137 -2.26 -3.85 -13.67
N LYS A 138 -2.94 -3.26 -14.66
CA LYS A 138 -3.28 -1.82 -14.67
C LYS A 138 -4.54 -1.51 -13.85
N SER A 139 -5.33 -2.54 -13.50
CA SER A 139 -6.57 -2.35 -12.77
C SER A 139 -6.86 -3.50 -11.81
N ILE A 140 -7.37 -3.16 -10.64
CA ILE A 140 -7.95 -4.08 -9.65
C ILE A 140 -9.48 -4.03 -9.65
N GLY A 141 -10.09 -3.34 -10.63
CA GLY A 141 -11.54 -3.28 -10.80
C GLY A 141 -12.26 -2.50 -9.71
N ASP A 142 -13.29 -3.11 -9.12
CA ASP A 142 -14.11 -2.53 -8.04
C ASP A 142 -13.46 -2.67 -6.65
N ARG A 143 -12.18 -3.02 -6.58
CA ARG A 143 -11.46 -3.20 -5.32
C ARG A 143 -10.77 -1.90 -4.89
N ALA A 144 -10.70 -1.70 -3.58
CA ALA A 144 -9.88 -0.70 -2.92
C ALA A 144 -8.90 -1.43 -1.99
N LEU A 145 -7.60 -1.23 -2.19
CA LEU A 145 -6.58 -1.82 -1.30
C LEU A 145 -6.24 -0.81 -0.20
N PHE A 146 -6.01 -1.29 1.02
CA PHE A 146 -5.51 -0.52 2.14
C PHE A 146 -4.16 -1.07 2.53
N LEU A 147 -3.13 -0.22 2.54
CA LEU A 147 -1.76 -0.59 2.81
C LEU A 147 -1.23 0.24 3.99
N GLY A 148 -0.76 -0.44 5.02
CA GLY A 148 -0.03 0.16 6.12
C GLY A 148 1.18 -0.67 6.49
N ILE A 149 1.89 -0.23 7.53
CA ILE A 149 3.18 -0.80 7.95
C ILE A 149 3.11 -2.29 8.29
N ASN A 150 2.01 -2.74 8.90
CA ASN A 150 1.88 -4.11 9.43
C ASN A 150 0.82 -4.94 8.70
N HIS A 151 -0.05 -4.34 7.92
CA HIS A 151 -1.18 -5.05 7.34
C HIS A 151 -1.59 -4.46 5.99
N SER A 152 -2.17 -5.34 5.18
CA SER A 152 -2.86 -4.99 3.96
C SER A 152 -4.28 -5.54 4.00
N LEU A 153 -5.19 -4.86 3.33
CA LEU A 153 -6.59 -5.26 3.21
C LEU A 153 -7.09 -4.95 1.81
N SER A 154 -8.04 -5.72 1.32
CA SER A 154 -8.78 -5.44 0.09
C SER A 154 -10.26 -5.38 0.43
N LEU A 155 -10.93 -4.29 0.04
CA LEU A 155 -12.38 -4.10 0.21
C LEU A 155 -13.06 -3.86 -1.14
N SER A 156 -14.36 -4.17 -1.17
CA SER A 156 -15.23 -3.95 -2.34
C SER A 156 -15.82 -2.54 -2.31
N SER A 157 -15.55 -1.73 -3.33
CA SER A 157 -16.19 -0.40 -3.48
C SER A 157 -17.70 -0.49 -3.78
N LYS A 158 -18.21 -1.67 -4.15
CA LYS A 158 -19.66 -1.89 -4.31
C LYS A 158 -20.36 -2.04 -2.97
N ASP A 159 -19.67 -2.62 -1.98
CA ASP A 159 -20.20 -2.81 -0.64
C ASP A 159 -20.01 -1.55 0.23
N PHE A 160 -19.01 -0.73 -0.12
CA PHE A 160 -18.70 0.55 0.52
C PHE A 160 -18.64 1.68 -0.52
N PRO A 161 -19.78 2.33 -0.84
CA PRO A 161 -19.87 3.35 -1.88
C PRO A 161 -18.97 4.59 -1.65
N GLU A 162 -18.49 4.80 -0.43
CA GLU A 162 -17.54 5.84 -0.06
C GLU A 162 -16.12 5.56 -0.59
N LEU A 163 -15.83 4.30 -0.94
CA LEU A 163 -14.55 3.88 -1.49
C LEU A 163 -14.49 4.08 -3.00
N ARG A 164 -13.32 4.46 -3.48
CA ARG A 164 -13.01 4.51 -4.90
C ARG A 164 -12.49 3.14 -5.32
N GLY A 165 -13.16 2.52 -6.28
CA GLY A 165 -12.61 1.37 -6.99
C GLY A 165 -11.28 1.72 -7.67
N ASN A 166 -10.55 0.69 -8.06
CA ASN A 166 -9.26 0.80 -8.72
C ASN A 166 -8.25 1.69 -7.99
N SER A 167 -8.30 1.72 -6.65
CA SER A 167 -7.52 2.65 -5.83
C SER A 167 -6.79 1.94 -4.69
N ILE A 168 -5.70 2.55 -4.25
CA ILE A 168 -4.86 2.11 -3.14
C ILE A 168 -4.84 3.23 -2.10
N TYR A 169 -5.33 2.93 -0.92
CA TYR A 169 -5.34 3.77 0.26
C TYR A 169 -4.10 3.40 1.07
N PHE A 170 -3.21 4.33 1.32
CA PHE A 170 -1.94 4.04 1.99
C PHE A 170 -1.71 4.97 3.15
N THR A 171 -1.17 4.44 4.24
CA THR A 171 -0.70 5.22 5.37
C THR A 171 0.80 5.43 5.32
N ASP A 172 1.27 6.39 6.10
CA ASP A 172 2.68 6.52 6.37
C ASP A 172 3.17 5.20 7.00
N ASP A 173 4.18 4.62 6.39
CA ASP A 173 4.81 3.42 6.88
C ASP A 173 6.31 3.62 7.05
N ASP A 174 6.79 4.87 7.02
CA ASP A 174 8.22 5.12 7.20
C ASP A 174 8.69 4.58 8.56
N LEU A 175 9.66 3.66 8.46
CA LEU A 175 10.22 2.94 9.59
C LEU A 175 11.46 3.67 10.11
N ASP A 176 12.10 4.49 9.28
CA ASP A 176 13.29 5.25 9.66
C ASP A 176 12.93 6.43 10.57
N GLU A 177 11.71 6.96 10.47
CA GLU A 177 11.16 7.94 11.42
C GLU A 177 11.00 7.41 12.86
N LEU A 178 11.06 6.09 13.08
CA LEU A 178 11.08 5.53 14.44
C LEU A 178 12.42 5.76 15.15
N ARG A 179 13.46 6.29 14.47
CA ARG A 179 14.80 6.46 15.05
C ARG A 179 15.10 7.86 15.60
N THR A 180 14.37 8.91 15.23
CA THR A 180 14.67 10.29 15.66
C THR A 180 13.40 11.06 16.01
N GLU A 181 12.94 10.91 17.26
CA GLU A 181 11.70 11.53 17.77
C GLU A 181 11.69 13.07 17.77
N GLU A 182 12.83 13.72 17.53
CA GLU A 182 13.00 15.15 17.75
C GLU A 182 12.84 16.04 16.50
N THR A 183 12.83 15.49 15.27
CA THR A 183 12.83 16.34 14.05
C THR A 183 11.91 15.89 12.91
N SER A 184 11.42 14.64 12.87
CA SER A 184 10.54 14.21 11.77
C SER A 184 9.07 14.52 12.04
N ILE A 185 8.45 15.28 11.14
CA ILE A 185 6.99 15.42 11.10
C ILE A 185 6.44 14.15 10.45
N GLY A 186 6.43 13.05 11.21
CA GLY A 186 5.90 11.79 10.73
C GLY A 186 4.39 11.80 10.55
N GLY A 187 3.89 10.90 9.70
CA GLY A 187 2.45 10.74 9.44
C GLY A 187 1.92 11.59 8.28
N LEU A 188 2.80 12.16 7.45
CA LEU A 188 2.42 13.02 6.34
C LEU A 188 2.21 12.26 5.03
N ASP A 189 2.83 11.08 4.87
CA ASP A 189 2.70 10.28 3.64
C ASP A 189 1.46 9.36 3.68
N LEU A 190 0.28 9.99 3.78
CA LEU A 190 -1.03 9.34 3.79
C LEU A 190 -1.82 9.82 2.56
N GLY A 191 -2.32 8.89 1.75
CA GLY A 191 -2.99 9.25 0.52
C GLY A 191 -3.86 8.16 -0.11
N ILE A 192 -4.42 8.51 -1.25
CA ILE A 192 -5.10 7.61 -2.17
C ILE A 192 -4.36 7.67 -3.50
N PHE A 193 -3.91 6.52 -3.98
CA PHE A 193 -3.39 6.36 -5.33
C PHE A 193 -4.47 5.76 -6.24
N ASN A 194 -4.68 6.36 -7.41
CA ASN A 194 -5.60 5.85 -8.42
C ASN A 194 -4.80 5.10 -9.51
N LEU A 195 -5.09 3.82 -9.73
CA LEU A 195 -4.38 3.00 -10.72
C LEU A 195 -4.74 3.34 -12.17
N GLU A 196 -5.86 4.05 -12.39
CA GLU A 196 -6.31 4.43 -13.74
C GLU A 196 -5.42 5.52 -14.35
N ASP A 197 -5.22 6.61 -13.61
CA ASP A 197 -4.47 7.79 -14.05
C ASP A 197 -3.08 7.89 -13.39
N ASN A 198 -2.78 7.01 -12.43
CA ASN A 198 -1.57 6.99 -11.63
C ASN A 198 -1.34 8.25 -10.79
N SER A 199 -2.43 8.92 -10.39
CA SER A 199 -2.35 10.08 -9.50
C SER A 199 -2.26 9.66 -8.04
N VAL A 200 -1.44 10.40 -7.28
CA VAL A 200 -1.42 10.38 -5.82
C VAL A 200 -2.24 11.57 -5.32
N LYS A 201 -3.24 11.31 -4.49
CA LYS A 201 -3.98 12.35 -3.77
C LYS A 201 -3.65 12.27 -2.28
N PRO A 202 -2.92 13.26 -1.72
CA PRO A 202 -2.70 13.36 -0.28
C PRO A 202 -4.04 13.50 0.47
N TYR A 203 -4.14 12.87 1.64
CA TYR A 203 -5.29 13.02 2.52
C TYR A 203 -5.30 14.36 3.27
N TYR A 204 -4.11 14.80 3.68
CA TYR A 204 -3.92 16.10 4.32
C TYR A 204 -3.13 17.02 3.39
N PRO A 205 -3.48 18.31 3.30
CA PRO A 205 -2.63 19.29 2.66
C PRO A 205 -1.27 19.32 3.37
N ARG A 206 -0.18 19.22 2.62
CA ARG A 206 1.19 19.19 3.17
C ARG A 206 1.58 20.45 3.96
N GLY A 207 0.80 21.53 3.85
CA GLY A 207 0.96 22.78 4.62
C GLY A 207 0.24 22.84 5.98
N ASN A 208 -0.51 21.81 6.40
CA ASN A 208 -1.20 21.80 7.70
C ASN A 208 -0.58 20.74 8.62
N LEU A 209 0.65 21.01 9.04
CA LEU A 209 1.54 20.14 9.81
C LEU A 209 1.09 20.04 11.28
N GLN A 210 -0.06 19.42 11.55
CA GLN A 210 -0.30 18.90 12.90
C GLN A 210 0.29 17.50 12.98
N LYS A 211 1.13 17.26 14.00
CA LYS A 211 1.73 15.94 14.28
C LYS A 211 0.60 14.90 14.36
N ILE A 212 0.44 14.11 13.31
CA ILE A 212 -0.58 13.07 13.28
C ILE A 212 -0.02 11.92 14.10
N ILE A 213 -0.63 11.69 15.27
CA ILE A 213 -0.34 10.49 16.04
C ILE A 213 -0.75 9.31 15.16
N ARG A 214 0.22 8.47 14.78
CA ARG A 214 -0.06 7.24 14.04
C ARG A 214 -1.19 6.49 14.77
N PRO A 215 -2.24 6.06 14.07
CA PRO A 215 -3.31 5.31 14.72
C PRO A 215 -2.70 4.11 15.45
N PRO A 216 -3.09 3.85 16.71
CA PRO A 216 -2.58 2.68 17.43
C PRO A 216 -2.97 1.42 16.66
N ILE A 217 -1.99 0.55 16.45
CA ILE A 217 -2.20 -0.84 15.99
C ILE A 217 -2.28 -1.73 17.22
#